data_AF-A0AAW2DV98-F1
#
_entry.id   AF-A0AAW2DV98-F1
#
_cell.length_a   1.000
_cell.length_b   1.000
_cell.length_c   1.000
_cell.angle_alpha   90.00
_cell.angle_beta   90.00
_cell.angle_gamma   90.00
#
_symmetry.space_group_name_H-M   'P 1'
#
loop_
_entity.id
_entity.type
_entity.pdbx_description
1 polymer ?
#
loop_
_entity_poly.entity_id
_entity_poly.type
_entity_poly.pdbx_seq_one_letter_code
_entity_poly.pdbx_strand_id
1 'polypeptide(L)'
;MEKYELVKDIGAGNFGVARLMRNKETKELVAMKYIERGHKIDENVTREIINHRSLRHPNIIRFKEVVLTPTHLAIVMEYAAGGELFERICSAGRFSEDEARYFFQQLISGVCYCHSMQICHRDLKLENTLLDGSPAPRLKICDFGYSKSSLLHSRPKSTVGTPAYIAPEVLSRREYDGKLADVWSCGVTLYVMLVGAYPFEDPADPKNFRKTINRIMAVQYKIPDYVHISQECKHLLSRIFVASPTRRITIREIKSHPWFLKNLPRELTEPAQVMYYKKENPSFSLQSVQDITKIVEEARIPPPASRSVGGFGWGGEEDGDAKDEDAAAEDDEEDEDEYEKKVKEAQENGDVLVS
;
A
#
# COMPACT_ATOMS: atom_id res chain seq x y z
N MET A 1 -27.80 -7.72 2.81
CA MET A 1 -27.18 -6.42 3.14
C MET A 1 -28.17 -5.55 3.92
N GLU A 2 -28.56 -5.96 5.11
CA GLU A 2 -29.54 -5.19 5.89
C GLU A 2 -28.88 -4.06 6.69
N LYS A 3 -27.68 -4.29 7.23
CA LYS A 3 -26.92 -3.37 8.10
C LYS A 3 -26.33 -2.13 7.40
N TYR A 4 -26.02 -2.23 6.11
CA TYR A 4 -25.29 -1.21 5.37
C TYR A 4 -26.04 -0.77 4.11
N GLU A 5 -26.03 0.52 3.82
CA GLU A 5 -26.53 1.11 2.58
C GLU A 5 -25.38 1.64 1.73
N LEU A 6 -25.50 1.49 0.41
CA LEU A 6 -24.52 2.01 -0.55
C LEU A 6 -24.61 3.53 -0.61
N VAL A 7 -23.48 4.21 -0.50
CA VAL A 7 -23.36 5.66 -0.69
C VAL A 7 -22.75 5.95 -2.04
N LYS A 8 -21.58 5.35 -2.34
CA LYS A 8 -20.83 5.58 -3.58
C LYS A 8 -19.81 4.47 -3.80
N ASP A 9 -19.49 4.14 -5.04
CA ASP A 9 -18.28 3.38 -5.36
C ASP A 9 -17.05 4.32 -5.26
N ILE A 10 -16.00 3.89 -4.57
CA ILE A 10 -14.82 4.73 -4.24
C ILE A 10 -13.50 4.23 -4.85
N GLY A 11 -13.49 3.06 -5.49
CA GLY A 11 -12.33 2.63 -6.27
C GLY A 11 -12.49 1.22 -6.83
N ALA A 12 -11.72 0.91 -7.88
CA ALA A 12 -11.55 -0.43 -8.41
C ALA A 12 -10.04 -0.70 -8.48
N GLY A 13 -9.57 -1.73 -7.78
CA GLY A 13 -8.17 -2.17 -7.83
C GLY A 13 -8.07 -3.66 -8.15
N ASN A 14 -6.84 -4.19 -8.21
CA ASN A 14 -6.52 -5.56 -8.67
C ASN A 14 -7.29 -6.70 -7.96
N PHE A 15 -7.91 -6.46 -6.80
CA PHE A 15 -8.66 -7.49 -6.04
C PHE A 15 -10.07 -7.04 -5.62
N GLY A 16 -10.66 -6.07 -6.32
CA GLY A 16 -12.09 -5.78 -6.21
C GLY A 16 -12.45 -4.30 -6.09
N VAL A 17 -13.76 -4.06 -6.12
CA VAL A 17 -14.36 -2.73 -6.00
C VAL A 17 -14.44 -2.36 -4.51
N ALA A 18 -13.89 -1.20 -4.14
CA ALA A 18 -14.09 -0.59 -2.85
C ALA A 18 -15.36 0.29 -2.90
N ARG A 19 -16.27 0.08 -1.96
CA ARG A 19 -17.52 0.85 -1.84
C ARG A 19 -17.57 1.62 -0.55
N LEU A 20 -17.99 2.88 -0.63
CA LEU A 20 -18.40 3.66 0.52
C LEU A 20 -19.81 3.25 0.89
N MET A 21 -19.94 2.77 2.12
CA MET A 21 -21.20 2.34 2.69
C MET A 21 -21.50 3.15 3.95
N ARG A 22 -22.77 3.29 4.29
CA ARG A 22 -23.22 3.85 5.57
C ARG A 22 -23.85 2.77 6.42
N ASN A 23 -23.42 2.66 7.67
CA ASN A 23 -24.11 1.83 8.65
C ASN A 23 -25.48 2.45 8.93
N LYS A 24 -26.57 1.70 8.75
CA LYS A 24 -27.92 2.24 8.87
C LYS A 24 -28.29 2.63 10.29
N GLU A 25 -27.70 1.97 11.30
CA GLU A 25 -27.94 2.23 12.72
C GLU A 25 -27.08 3.38 13.23
N THR A 26 -25.75 3.28 13.06
CA THR A 26 -24.80 4.26 13.62
C THR A 26 -24.64 5.49 12.74
N LYS A 27 -25.14 5.46 11.50
CA LYS A 27 -24.95 6.46 10.43
C LYS A 27 -23.48 6.70 10.03
N GLU A 28 -22.58 5.89 10.55
CA GLU A 28 -21.14 5.96 10.31
C GLU A 28 -20.79 5.52 8.89
N LEU A 29 -19.87 6.24 8.25
CA LEU A 29 -19.32 5.86 6.94
C LEU A 29 -18.21 4.83 7.09
N VAL A 30 -18.21 3.84 6.20
CA VAL A 30 -17.22 2.75 6.15
C VAL A 30 -16.80 2.48 4.71
N ALA A 31 -15.56 2.03 4.54
CA ALA A 31 -15.10 1.47 3.28
C ALA A 31 -15.30 -0.04 3.31
N MET A 32 -15.90 -0.62 2.27
CA MET A 32 -16.03 -2.06 2.09
C MET A 32 -15.26 -2.54 0.87
N LYS A 33 -14.32 -3.44 1.08
CA LYS A 33 -13.61 -4.14 0.01
C LYS A 33 -14.23 -5.53 -0.16
N TYR A 34 -14.53 -5.91 -1.40
CA TYR A 34 -15.15 -7.19 -1.72
C TYR A 34 -14.15 -8.13 -2.38
N ILE A 35 -14.08 -9.36 -1.91
CA ILE A 35 -13.32 -10.47 -2.50
C ILE A 35 -14.33 -11.53 -2.93
N GLU A 36 -14.30 -11.97 -4.18
CA GLU A 36 -15.15 -13.06 -4.66
C GLU A 36 -14.95 -14.33 -3.83
N ARG A 37 -16.06 -15.00 -3.49
CA ARG A 37 -16.01 -16.29 -2.81
C ARG A 37 -15.37 -17.35 -3.69
N GLY A 38 -14.73 -18.34 -3.06
CA GLY A 38 -14.05 -19.42 -3.75
C GLY A 38 -12.53 -19.40 -3.58
N HIS A 39 -11.82 -19.83 -4.62
CA HIS A 39 -10.38 -20.09 -4.60
C HIS A 39 -9.50 -18.86 -4.30
N LYS A 40 -10.01 -17.64 -4.50
CA LYS A 40 -9.29 -16.39 -4.20
C LYS A 40 -9.12 -16.16 -2.69
N ILE A 41 -9.90 -16.84 -1.86
CA ILE A 41 -9.85 -16.73 -0.40
C ILE A 41 -8.93 -17.82 0.15
N ASP A 42 -7.64 -17.55 0.15
CA ASP A 42 -6.61 -18.47 0.63
C ASP A 42 -6.26 -18.23 2.12
N GLU A 43 -5.19 -18.84 2.60
CA GLU A 43 -4.69 -18.62 3.97
C GLU A 43 -4.03 -17.24 4.14
N ASN A 44 -3.54 -16.63 3.06
CA ASN A 44 -2.93 -15.31 3.11
C ASN A 44 -4.00 -14.26 3.42
N VAL A 45 -5.17 -14.34 2.76
CA VAL A 45 -6.32 -13.48 3.05
C VAL A 45 -6.73 -13.59 4.53
N THR A 46 -6.84 -14.81 5.06
CA THR A 46 -7.16 -15.03 6.50
C THR A 46 -6.13 -14.37 7.40
N ARG A 47 -4.83 -14.59 7.12
CA ARG A 47 -3.71 -14.03 7.89
C ARG A 47 -3.73 -12.51 7.87
N GLU A 48 -3.99 -11.90 6.72
CA GLU A 48 -4.04 -10.45 6.53
C GLU A 48 -5.22 -9.82 7.25
N ILE A 49 -6.40 -10.47 7.27
CA ILE A 49 -7.55 -10.02 8.04
C ILE A 49 -7.24 -10.03 9.54
N ILE A 50 -6.64 -11.11 10.03
CA ILE A 50 -6.27 -11.25 11.44
C ILE A 50 -5.19 -10.21 11.83
N ASN A 51 -4.18 -10.04 10.98
CA ASN A 51 -3.14 -9.02 11.18
C ASN A 51 -3.73 -7.62 11.21
N HIS A 52 -4.56 -7.24 10.23
CA HIS A 52 -5.20 -5.92 10.20
C HIS A 52 -6.10 -5.69 11.42
N ARG A 53 -6.87 -6.71 11.86
CA ARG A 53 -7.67 -6.63 13.10
C ARG A 53 -6.81 -6.33 14.34
N SER A 54 -5.58 -6.85 14.38
CA SER A 54 -4.67 -6.63 15.51
C SER A 54 -4.09 -5.22 15.56
N LEU A 55 -4.09 -4.50 14.43
CA LEU A 55 -3.50 -3.17 14.32
C LEU A 55 -4.42 -2.11 14.92
N ARG A 56 -3.90 -1.40 15.92
CA ARG A 56 -4.63 -0.39 16.69
C ARG A 56 -3.81 0.88 16.82
N HIS A 57 -3.73 1.65 15.74
CA HIS A 57 -3.00 2.91 15.71
C HIS A 57 -3.88 4.03 15.13
N PRO A 58 -3.81 5.26 15.65
CA PRO A 58 -4.66 6.34 15.14
C PRO A 58 -4.29 6.75 13.70
N ASN A 59 -3.07 6.50 13.25
CA ASN A 59 -2.58 6.74 11.87
C ASN A 59 -2.60 5.51 10.96
N ILE A 60 -3.36 4.48 11.31
CA ILE A 60 -3.60 3.30 10.48
C ILE A 60 -5.11 3.19 10.28
N ILE A 61 -5.56 2.86 9.07
CA ILE A 61 -6.97 2.55 8.80
C ILE A 61 -7.39 1.39 9.70
N ARG A 62 -8.53 1.53 10.38
CA ARG A 62 -8.99 0.50 11.30
C ARG A 62 -9.80 -0.57 10.58
N PHE A 63 -9.52 -1.83 10.89
CA PHE A 63 -10.42 -2.94 10.61
C PHE A 63 -11.67 -2.87 11.53
N LYS A 64 -12.85 -3.15 10.98
CA LYS A 64 -14.11 -3.18 11.74
C LYS A 64 -14.70 -4.58 11.84
N GLU A 65 -15.00 -5.21 10.71
CA GLU A 65 -15.63 -6.53 10.66
C GLU A 65 -15.48 -7.16 9.27
N VAL A 66 -15.73 -8.46 9.18
CA VAL A 66 -15.99 -9.15 7.91
C VAL A 66 -17.45 -9.56 7.83
N VAL A 67 -18.01 -9.47 6.64
CA VAL A 67 -19.40 -9.83 6.35
C VAL A 67 -19.41 -10.78 5.16
N LEU A 68 -20.02 -11.95 5.34
CA LEU A 68 -20.28 -12.85 4.23
C LEU A 68 -21.51 -12.38 3.45
N THR A 69 -21.38 -12.35 2.13
CA THR A 69 -22.50 -12.14 1.21
C THR A 69 -22.68 -13.38 0.34
N PRO A 70 -23.79 -13.53 -0.41
CA PRO A 70 -23.98 -14.68 -1.28
C PRO A 70 -22.81 -14.92 -2.25
N THR A 71 -22.19 -13.85 -2.78
CA THR A 71 -21.16 -13.93 -3.83
C THR A 71 -19.76 -13.50 -3.38
N HIS A 72 -19.62 -12.73 -2.30
CA HIS A 72 -18.34 -12.14 -1.88
C HIS A 72 -18.12 -12.21 -0.36
N LEU A 73 -16.87 -12.21 0.07
CA LEU A 73 -16.43 -11.78 1.38
C LEU A 73 -16.24 -10.26 1.38
N ALA A 74 -16.97 -9.54 2.24
CA ALA A 74 -16.84 -8.10 2.39
C ALA A 74 -16.01 -7.77 3.64
N ILE A 75 -14.92 -7.03 3.46
CA ILE A 75 -14.04 -6.55 4.52
C ILE A 75 -14.41 -5.09 4.82
N VAL A 76 -14.89 -4.83 6.03
CA VAL A 76 -15.36 -3.51 6.47
C VAL A 76 -14.27 -2.78 7.24
N MET A 77 -13.97 -1.55 6.83
CA MET A 77 -12.86 -0.74 7.36
C MET A 77 -13.30 0.71 7.63
N GLU A 78 -12.50 1.43 8.43
CA GLU A 78 -12.61 2.88 8.60
C GLU A 78 -12.53 3.58 7.24
N TYR A 79 -13.43 4.55 7.01
CA TYR A 79 -13.37 5.41 5.84
C TYR A 79 -12.62 6.71 6.17
N ALA A 80 -11.60 7.03 5.37
CA ALA A 80 -10.86 8.27 5.45
C ALA A 80 -11.38 9.27 4.40
N ALA A 81 -12.19 10.23 4.85
CA ALA A 81 -12.93 11.13 3.96
C ALA A 81 -12.11 12.29 3.37
N GLY A 82 -10.86 12.47 3.81
CA GLY A 82 -9.98 13.56 3.38
C GLY A 82 -9.23 13.29 2.07
N GLY A 83 -9.49 12.15 1.41
CA GLY A 83 -8.84 11.77 0.15
C GLY A 83 -7.40 11.30 0.34
N GLU A 84 -6.65 11.28 -0.75
CA GLU A 84 -5.26 10.84 -0.76
C GLU A 84 -4.31 11.98 -0.37
N LEU A 85 -3.23 11.65 0.34
CA LEU A 85 -2.17 12.62 0.66
C LEU A 85 -1.54 13.20 -0.62
N PHE A 86 -1.40 12.38 -1.66
CA PHE A 86 -0.83 12.79 -2.95
C PHE A 86 -1.66 13.89 -3.62
N GLU A 87 -2.99 13.72 -3.71
CA GLU A 87 -3.89 14.72 -4.28
C GLU A 87 -3.79 16.07 -3.55
N ARG A 88 -3.63 16.04 -2.21
CA ARG A 88 -3.41 17.26 -1.42
C ARG A 88 -2.08 17.93 -1.76
N ILE A 89 -1.02 17.16 -1.96
CA ILE A 89 0.29 17.70 -2.39
C ILE A 89 0.16 18.32 -3.78
N CYS A 90 -0.45 17.62 -4.73
CA CYS A 90 -0.67 18.13 -6.09
C CYS A 90 -1.48 19.44 -6.09
N SER A 91 -2.53 19.52 -5.27
CA SER A 91 -3.37 20.71 -5.14
C SER A 91 -2.61 21.90 -4.53
N ALA A 92 -1.71 21.64 -3.58
CA ALA A 92 -0.85 22.66 -2.98
C ALA A 92 0.42 22.96 -3.82
N GLY A 93 0.73 22.14 -4.82
CA GLY A 93 2.02 22.07 -5.50
C GLY A 93 3.10 21.40 -4.64
N ARG A 94 3.34 21.94 -3.44
CA ARG A 94 4.23 21.38 -2.41
C ARG A 94 3.84 21.90 -1.04
N PHE A 95 4.21 21.20 0.02
CA PHE A 95 4.00 21.65 1.39
C PHE A 95 5.13 22.54 1.89
N SER A 96 4.80 23.32 2.92
CA SER A 96 5.82 23.93 3.78
C SER A 96 6.57 22.84 4.56
N GLU A 97 7.78 23.15 5.01
CA GLU A 97 8.55 22.21 5.82
C GLU A 97 7.82 21.83 7.12
N ASP A 98 7.05 22.75 7.71
CA ASP A 98 6.28 22.50 8.93
C ASP A 98 5.08 21.56 8.68
N GLU A 99 4.36 21.75 7.58
CA GLU A 99 3.27 20.85 7.19
C GLU A 99 3.79 19.47 6.78
N ALA A 100 4.89 19.41 6.01
CA ALA A 100 5.55 18.15 5.68
C ALA A 100 6.01 17.41 6.94
N ARG A 101 6.55 18.12 7.94
CA ARG A 101 6.93 17.53 9.24
C ARG A 101 5.72 16.98 9.99
N TYR A 102 4.61 17.71 10.02
CA TYR A 102 3.38 17.28 10.69
C TYR A 102 2.86 15.94 10.14
N PHE A 103 2.84 15.76 8.82
CA PHE A 103 2.46 14.48 8.21
C PHE A 103 3.54 13.41 8.37
N PHE A 104 4.82 13.78 8.24
CA PHE A 104 5.93 12.84 8.40
C PHE A 104 6.00 12.25 9.81
N GLN A 105 5.74 13.05 10.85
CA GLN A 105 5.65 12.56 12.23
C GLN A 105 4.57 11.49 12.40
N GLN A 106 3.42 11.68 11.77
CA GLN A 106 2.32 10.72 11.79
C GLN A 106 2.63 9.45 10.98
N LEU A 107 3.28 9.60 9.82
CA LEU A 107 3.75 8.48 9.00
C LEU A 107 4.72 7.61 9.79
N ILE A 108 5.77 8.20 10.35
CA ILE A 108 6.78 7.48 11.15
C ILE A 108 6.16 6.85 12.39
N SER A 109 5.18 7.51 13.03
CA SER A 109 4.42 6.93 14.13
C SER A 109 3.70 5.64 13.72
N GLY A 110 2.97 5.67 12.59
CA GLY A 110 2.26 4.50 12.07
C GLY A 110 3.20 3.38 11.65
N VAL A 111 4.28 3.69 10.93
CA VAL A 111 5.28 2.72 10.47
C VAL A 111 6.02 2.08 11.66
N CYS A 112 6.41 2.88 12.65
CA CYS A 112 7.03 2.38 13.88
C CYS A 112 6.12 1.38 14.60
N TYR A 113 4.82 1.64 14.64
CA TYR A 113 3.85 0.73 15.23
C TYR A 113 3.74 -0.57 14.43
N CYS A 114 3.61 -0.51 13.10
CA CYS A 114 3.63 -1.70 12.25
C CYS A 114 4.88 -2.56 12.50
N HIS A 115 6.06 -1.94 12.53
CA HIS A 115 7.33 -2.63 12.77
C HIS A 115 7.38 -3.30 14.15
N SER A 116 6.76 -2.70 15.18
CA SER A 116 6.66 -3.28 16.53
C SER A 116 5.76 -4.52 16.59
N MET A 117 4.75 -4.57 15.72
CA MET A 117 3.87 -5.73 15.52
C MET A 117 4.49 -6.78 14.59
N GLN A 118 5.78 -6.66 14.28
CA GLN A 118 6.52 -7.50 13.31
C GLN A 118 5.94 -7.51 11.90
N ILE A 119 5.17 -6.47 11.57
CA ILE A 119 4.61 -6.25 10.23
C ILE A 119 5.51 -5.21 9.55
N CYS A 120 6.27 -5.65 8.55
CA CYS A 120 6.84 -4.73 7.57
C CYS A 120 5.80 -4.52 6.49
N HIS A 121 5.57 -3.27 6.09
CA HIS A 121 4.47 -2.96 5.20
C HIS A 121 4.82 -3.36 3.76
N ARG A 122 6.10 -3.24 3.37
CA ARG A 122 6.65 -3.67 2.07
C ARG A 122 5.99 -3.03 0.84
N ASP A 123 5.11 -2.03 1.06
CA ASP A 123 4.36 -1.31 0.03
C ASP A 123 3.87 0.04 0.55
N LEU A 124 4.70 0.69 1.38
CA LEU A 124 4.47 2.07 1.74
C LEU A 124 4.66 2.92 0.49
N LYS A 125 3.54 3.35 -0.08
CA LYS A 125 3.44 4.29 -1.19
C LYS A 125 2.52 5.44 -0.80
N LEU A 126 2.69 6.61 -1.41
CA LEU A 126 1.82 7.75 -1.18
C LEU A 126 0.35 7.46 -1.53
N GLU A 127 0.12 6.64 -2.57
CA GLU A 127 -1.19 6.15 -3.00
C GLU A 127 -1.91 5.36 -1.88
N ASN A 128 -1.14 4.74 -0.97
CA ASN A 128 -1.63 4.00 0.19
C ASN A 128 -1.71 4.86 1.47
N THR A 129 -1.57 6.19 1.35
CA THR A 129 -1.62 7.12 2.47
C THR A 129 -2.79 8.08 2.32
N LEU A 130 -3.83 7.87 3.13
CA LEU A 130 -5.06 8.65 3.13
C LEU A 130 -5.04 9.74 4.20
N LEU A 131 -5.98 10.67 4.10
CA LEU A 131 -6.25 11.69 5.11
C LEU A 131 -7.65 11.50 5.69
N ASP A 132 -7.80 11.70 7.00
CA ASP A 132 -9.15 11.85 7.55
C ASP A 132 -9.78 13.19 7.15
N GLY A 133 -11.11 13.25 7.16
CA GLY A 133 -11.86 14.46 6.79
C GLY A 133 -11.91 15.51 7.91
N SER A 134 -11.02 15.45 8.90
CA SER A 134 -11.03 16.39 10.02
C SER A 134 -10.46 17.76 9.61
N PRO A 135 -10.75 18.85 10.34
CA PRO A 135 -10.18 20.17 10.03
C PRO A 135 -8.65 20.23 10.13
N ALA A 136 -8.05 19.34 10.93
CA ALA A 136 -6.61 19.14 11.01
C ALA A 136 -6.28 17.70 10.56
N PRO A 137 -6.18 17.45 9.24
CA PRO A 137 -6.22 16.10 8.70
C PRO A 137 -5.16 15.19 9.28
N ARG A 138 -5.61 14.03 9.75
CA ARG A 138 -4.70 12.99 10.25
C ARG A 138 -4.38 12.02 9.13
N LEU A 139 -3.11 11.65 9.06
CA LEU A 139 -2.62 10.65 8.13
C LEU A 139 -3.16 9.27 8.51
N LYS A 140 -3.60 8.50 7.52
CA LYS A 140 -4.13 7.14 7.64
C LYS A 140 -3.42 6.24 6.66
N ILE A 141 -2.52 5.39 7.15
CA ILE A 141 -1.91 4.34 6.35
C ILE A 141 -2.98 3.30 6.03
N CYS A 142 -3.19 3.06 4.74
CA CYS A 142 -4.10 2.06 4.20
C CYS A 142 -3.28 0.95 3.53
N ASP A 143 -3.91 -0.20 3.30
CA ASP A 143 -3.40 -1.35 2.54
C ASP A 143 -2.50 -2.34 3.30
N PHE A 144 -3.12 -3.15 4.16
CA PHE A 144 -2.58 -4.45 4.58
C PHE A 144 -2.91 -5.54 3.56
N GLY A 145 -2.67 -5.26 2.29
CA GLY A 145 -2.19 -6.21 1.30
C GLY A 145 -2.93 -7.54 1.19
N TYR A 146 -4.28 -7.56 1.25
CA TYR A 146 -5.22 -8.70 1.16
C TYR A 146 -5.07 -9.68 -0.03
N SER A 147 -3.89 -9.75 -0.64
CA SER A 147 -3.68 -10.23 -2.00
C SER A 147 -2.24 -10.47 -2.40
N LYS A 148 -1.27 -10.53 -1.47
CA LYS A 148 0.11 -10.82 -1.84
C LYS A 148 0.39 -12.31 -1.66
N SER A 149 0.19 -13.07 -2.75
CA SER A 149 0.81 -14.40 -2.88
C SER A 149 2.30 -14.24 -2.57
N SER A 150 2.71 -14.85 -1.46
CA SER A 150 3.99 -14.67 -0.78
C SER A 150 5.21 -15.10 -1.61
N LEU A 151 5.00 -15.58 -2.84
CA LEU A 151 6.05 -16.23 -3.65
C LEU A 151 6.24 -15.67 -5.05
N LEU A 152 5.40 -14.76 -5.58
CA LEU A 152 5.47 -14.38 -7.01
C LEU A 152 5.55 -12.89 -7.36
N HIS A 153 5.55 -11.96 -6.39
CA HIS A 153 5.54 -10.53 -6.73
C HIS A 153 6.58 -9.68 -5.99
N SER A 154 7.77 -10.23 -5.74
CA SER A 154 8.99 -9.41 -5.72
C SER A 154 9.33 -8.84 -7.11
N ARG A 155 8.60 -9.22 -8.16
CA ARG A 155 8.64 -8.61 -9.49
C ARG A 155 7.46 -7.63 -9.68
N PRO A 156 7.71 -6.40 -10.17
CA PRO A 156 6.67 -5.42 -10.46
C PRO A 156 5.92 -5.82 -11.75
N LYS A 157 4.94 -6.71 -11.64
CA LYS A 157 3.97 -6.98 -12.73
C LYS A 157 2.61 -6.36 -12.38
N SER A 158 2.56 -5.04 -12.50
CA SER A 158 1.39 -4.28 -12.98
C SER A 158 1.90 -2.87 -13.30
N THR A 159 1.38 -2.26 -14.35
CA THR A 159 1.63 -0.89 -14.84
C THR A 159 1.25 0.22 -13.85
N VAL A 160 1.22 -0.05 -12.55
CA VAL A 160 0.77 0.83 -11.46
C VAL A 160 1.70 0.69 -10.26
N GLY A 161 2.66 1.61 -10.18
CA GLY A 161 3.56 1.77 -9.05
C GLY A 161 4.72 2.68 -9.44
N THR A 162 4.82 3.85 -8.82
CA THR A 162 5.97 4.73 -9.05
C THR A 162 7.25 4.05 -8.55
N PRO A 163 8.23 3.73 -9.42
CA PRO A 163 9.46 3.02 -9.06
C PRO A 163 10.28 3.77 -8.01
N ALA A 164 10.06 5.07 -7.85
CA ALA A 164 10.79 5.91 -6.89
C ALA A 164 10.68 5.41 -5.44
N TYR A 165 9.60 4.72 -5.07
CA TYR A 165 9.43 4.12 -3.74
C TYR A 165 10.31 2.90 -3.49
N ILE A 166 10.85 2.28 -4.54
CA ILE A 166 11.58 1.03 -4.43
C ILE A 166 13.01 1.34 -3.98
N ALA A 167 13.41 0.80 -2.83
CA ALA A 167 14.76 0.95 -2.32
C ALA A 167 15.77 0.16 -3.19
N PRO A 168 17.04 0.61 -3.29
CA PRO A 168 18.05 -0.03 -4.15
C PRO A 168 18.26 -1.53 -3.87
N GLU A 169 18.18 -1.95 -2.62
CA GLU A 169 18.32 -3.35 -2.22
C GLU A 169 17.15 -4.23 -2.65
N VAL A 170 15.96 -3.66 -2.85
CA VAL A 170 14.79 -4.39 -3.34
C VAL A 170 14.94 -4.72 -4.82
N LEU A 171 15.66 -3.87 -5.58
CA LEU A 171 15.97 -4.11 -6.99
C LEU A 171 17.15 -5.07 -7.19
N SER A 172 18.11 -5.08 -6.27
CA SER A 172 19.40 -5.77 -6.45
C SER A 172 19.56 -7.07 -5.67
N ARG A 173 18.74 -7.32 -4.64
CA ARG A 173 18.88 -8.52 -3.78
C ARG A 173 17.65 -9.41 -3.84
N ARG A 174 17.89 -10.71 -3.73
CA ARG A 174 16.82 -11.69 -3.54
C ARG A 174 16.19 -11.61 -2.14
N GLU A 175 16.98 -11.22 -1.13
CA GLU A 175 16.54 -11.03 0.25
C GLU A 175 16.97 -9.66 0.79
N TYR A 176 16.08 -8.99 1.52
CA TYR A 176 16.30 -7.67 2.10
C TYR A 176 15.52 -7.48 3.41
N ASP A 177 15.96 -6.52 4.22
CA ASP A 177 15.22 -6.10 5.42
C ASP A 177 14.09 -5.14 5.03
N GLY A 178 12.85 -5.63 5.08
CA GLY A 178 11.66 -4.84 4.76
C GLY A 178 11.48 -3.59 5.62
N LYS A 179 11.98 -3.57 6.87
CA LYS A 179 11.88 -2.39 7.74
C LYS A 179 12.79 -1.26 7.25
N LEU A 180 13.95 -1.59 6.70
CA LEU A 180 14.88 -0.61 6.13
C LEU A 180 14.41 -0.11 4.75
N ALA A 181 13.75 -0.97 3.97
CA ALA A 181 13.07 -0.56 2.74
C ALA A 181 11.91 0.41 3.04
N ASP A 182 11.11 0.15 4.06
CA ASP A 182 10.02 1.05 4.50
C ASP A 182 10.56 2.46 4.87
N VAL A 183 11.77 2.56 5.44
CA VAL A 183 12.41 3.86 5.71
C VAL A 183 12.71 4.64 4.43
N TRP A 184 13.19 3.96 3.38
CA TRP A 184 13.39 4.59 2.07
C TRP A 184 12.08 5.17 1.54
N SER A 185 11.01 4.38 1.55
CA SER A 185 9.68 4.83 1.15
C SER A 185 9.19 6.04 1.94
N CYS A 186 9.45 6.09 3.25
CA CYS A 186 9.14 7.26 4.07
C CYS A 186 9.91 8.50 3.58
N GLY A 187 11.20 8.34 3.22
CA GLY A 187 12.01 9.41 2.64
C GLY A 187 11.47 9.92 1.32
N VAL A 188 11.01 9.03 0.44
CA VAL A 188 10.36 9.41 -0.83
C VAL A 188 9.11 10.23 -0.57
N THR A 189 8.25 9.79 0.36
CA THR A 189 7.07 10.55 0.79
C THR A 189 7.44 11.93 1.34
N LEU A 190 8.46 12.03 2.19
CA LEU A 190 8.96 13.31 2.70
C LEU A 190 9.44 14.23 1.58
N TYR A 191 10.21 13.68 0.63
CA TYR A 191 10.71 14.44 -0.50
C TYR A 191 9.57 14.99 -1.37
N VAL A 192 8.59 14.15 -1.72
CA VAL A 192 7.43 14.57 -2.53
C VAL A 192 6.62 15.64 -1.80
N MET A 193 6.42 15.53 -0.49
CA MET A 193 5.76 16.59 0.29
C MET A 193 6.51 17.93 0.20
N LEU A 194 7.85 17.92 0.24
CA LEU A 194 8.66 19.14 0.25
C LEU A 194 8.85 19.74 -1.16
N VAL A 195 8.92 18.91 -2.19
CA VAL A 195 9.32 19.29 -3.54
C VAL A 195 8.15 19.30 -4.52
N GLY A 196 7.13 18.47 -4.30
CA GLY A 196 6.00 18.30 -5.22
C GLY A 196 6.28 17.35 -6.40
N ALA A 197 7.46 16.70 -6.41
CA ALA A 197 7.88 15.77 -7.45
C ALA A 197 8.69 14.62 -6.84
N TYR A 198 8.83 13.52 -7.58
CA TYR A 198 9.60 12.36 -7.13
C TYR A 198 11.12 12.59 -7.16
N PRO A 199 11.88 12.04 -6.20
CA PRO A 199 13.31 12.32 -6.06
C PRO A 199 14.21 11.78 -7.18
N PHE A 200 13.82 10.65 -7.78
CA PHE A 200 14.67 9.91 -8.73
C PHE A 200 14.10 9.90 -10.16
N GLU A 201 12.92 10.47 -10.37
CA GLU A 201 12.34 10.60 -11.71
C GLU A 201 13.02 11.71 -12.50
N ASP A 202 12.99 11.59 -13.81
CA ASP A 202 13.39 12.67 -14.69
C ASP A 202 12.20 13.59 -14.98
N PRO A 203 12.26 14.89 -14.62
CA PRO A 203 11.20 15.83 -14.97
C PRO A 203 10.95 15.93 -16.47
N ALA A 204 11.97 15.69 -17.31
CA ALA A 204 11.85 15.71 -18.77
C ALA A 204 11.35 14.38 -19.36
N ASP A 205 11.48 13.28 -18.62
CA ASP A 205 11.12 11.93 -19.09
C ASP A 205 10.65 11.04 -17.92
N PRO A 206 9.51 11.38 -17.28
CA PRO A 206 9.07 10.74 -16.04
C PRO A 206 8.65 9.27 -16.23
N LYS A 207 8.31 8.87 -17.46
CA LYS A 207 7.91 7.49 -17.79
C LYS A 207 9.09 6.56 -18.05
N ASN A 208 10.32 7.07 -18.02
CA ASN A 208 11.51 6.27 -18.28
C ASN A 208 11.99 5.54 -17.02
N PHE A 209 11.37 4.39 -16.78
CA PHE A 209 11.66 3.52 -15.64
C PHE A 209 13.14 3.16 -15.54
N ARG A 210 13.83 2.92 -16.66
CA ARG A 210 15.25 2.56 -16.66
C ARG A 210 16.13 3.69 -16.14
N LYS A 211 15.84 4.94 -16.55
CA LYS A 211 16.55 6.12 -16.05
C LYS A 211 16.30 6.33 -14.56
N THR A 212 15.05 6.16 -14.11
CA THR A 212 14.69 6.24 -12.69
C THR A 212 15.41 5.19 -11.85
N ILE A 213 15.46 3.94 -12.31
CA ILE A 213 16.19 2.85 -11.63
C ILE A 213 17.68 3.17 -11.52
N ASN A 214 18.32 3.64 -12.60
CA ASN A 214 19.73 4.01 -12.56
C ASN A 214 20.01 5.12 -11.53
N ARG A 215 19.10 6.11 -11.44
CA ARG A 215 19.19 7.17 -10.42
C ARG A 215 18.97 6.66 -9.01
N ILE A 216 18.05 5.72 -8.79
CA ILE A 216 17.83 5.07 -7.50
C ILE A 216 19.11 4.34 -7.06
N MET A 217 19.69 3.50 -7.94
CA MET A 217 20.89 2.73 -7.65
C MET A 217 22.11 3.61 -7.35
N ALA A 218 22.23 4.74 -8.05
CA ALA A 218 23.27 5.74 -7.82
C ALA A 218 22.93 6.77 -6.73
N VAL A 219 21.73 6.69 -6.13
CA VAL A 219 21.19 7.65 -5.15
C VAL A 219 21.27 9.11 -5.64
N GLN A 220 20.94 9.32 -6.91
CA GLN A 220 20.99 10.61 -7.58
C GLN A 220 19.65 11.33 -7.45
N TYR A 221 19.55 12.23 -6.48
CA TYR A 221 18.43 13.16 -6.31
C TYR A 221 18.96 14.58 -6.11
N LYS A 222 18.17 15.59 -6.47
CA LYS A 222 18.50 17.00 -6.24
C LYS A 222 17.27 17.76 -5.77
N ILE A 223 17.36 18.37 -4.60
CA ILE A 223 16.38 19.36 -4.15
C ILE A 223 16.52 20.61 -5.03
N PRO A 224 15.47 21.06 -5.73
CA PRO A 224 15.55 22.22 -6.60
C PRO A 224 15.91 23.51 -5.84
N ASP A 225 16.62 24.43 -6.50
CA ASP A 225 17.18 25.63 -5.84
C ASP A 225 16.08 26.59 -5.32
N TYR A 226 14.87 26.53 -5.89
CA TYR A 226 13.70 27.27 -5.42
C TYR A 226 13.02 26.66 -4.18
N VAL A 227 13.42 25.45 -3.76
CA VAL A 227 12.89 24.77 -2.57
C VAL A 227 13.84 25.02 -1.40
N HIS A 228 13.46 25.97 -0.54
CA HIS A 228 14.23 26.30 0.65
C HIS A 228 13.79 25.44 1.84
N ILE A 229 14.67 24.53 2.27
CA ILE A 229 14.49 23.70 3.47
C ILE A 229 15.70 23.81 4.39
N SER A 230 15.49 23.57 5.68
CA SER A 230 16.50 23.64 6.73
C SER A 230 17.63 22.63 6.52
N GLN A 231 18.80 22.93 7.10
CA GLN A 231 19.94 22.02 7.07
C GLN A 231 19.62 20.69 7.78
N GLU A 232 18.80 20.73 8.83
CA GLU A 232 18.35 19.53 9.53
C GLU A 232 17.47 18.65 8.62
N CYS A 233 16.60 19.26 7.81
CA CYS A 233 15.77 18.52 6.84
C CYS A 233 16.64 17.84 5.78
N LYS A 234 17.60 18.58 5.20
CA LYS A 234 18.57 18.04 4.23
C LYS A 234 19.38 16.90 4.83
N HIS A 235 19.83 17.06 6.07
CA HIS A 235 20.57 16.03 6.79
C HIS A 235 19.73 14.76 6.98
N LEU A 236 18.46 14.89 7.39
CA LEU A 236 17.54 13.76 7.50
C LEU A 236 17.37 13.01 6.17
N LEU A 237 17.11 13.73 5.08
CA LEU A 237 16.98 13.14 3.73
C LEU A 237 18.27 12.42 3.31
N SER A 238 19.45 13.02 3.53
CA SER A 238 20.73 12.37 3.21
C SER A 238 21.02 11.11 4.03
N ARG A 239 20.40 11.00 5.21
CA ARG A 239 20.54 9.84 6.11
C ARG A 239 19.55 8.73 5.76
N ILE A 240 18.44 9.06 5.10
CA ILE A 240 17.45 8.13 4.56
C ILE A 240 17.87 7.61 3.18
N PHE A 241 18.23 8.51 2.25
CA PHE A 241 18.68 8.14 0.92
C PHE A 241 20.14 7.70 0.95
N VAL A 242 20.34 6.47 1.41
CA VAL A 242 21.61 5.76 1.47
C VAL A 242 21.41 4.40 0.80
N ALA A 243 22.25 4.09 -0.20
CA ALA A 243 22.15 2.84 -0.96
C ALA A 243 22.35 1.61 -0.08
N SER A 244 23.34 1.66 0.82
CA SER A 244 23.61 0.57 1.76
C SER A 244 22.56 0.56 2.88
N PRO A 245 21.74 -0.50 3.00
CA PRO A 245 20.66 -0.54 4.00
C PRO A 245 21.19 -0.49 5.43
N THR A 246 22.33 -1.15 5.70
CA THR A 246 22.94 -1.19 7.03
C THR A 246 23.49 0.16 7.50
N ARG A 247 23.70 1.11 6.57
CA ARG A 247 24.10 2.49 6.87
C ARG A 247 22.92 3.46 6.82
N ARG A 248 21.74 3.00 6.38
CA ARG A 248 20.52 3.82 6.34
C ARG A 248 20.05 4.08 7.77
N ILE A 249 19.59 5.30 8.02
CA ILE A 249 19.01 5.65 9.32
C ILE A 249 17.81 4.75 9.63
N THR A 250 17.64 4.38 10.90
CA THR A 250 16.52 3.58 11.37
C THR A 250 15.36 4.45 11.83
N ILE A 251 14.15 3.88 11.93
CA ILE A 251 12.97 4.58 12.50
C ILE A 251 13.26 5.16 13.90
N ARG A 252 13.99 4.41 14.74
CA ARG A 252 14.37 4.86 16.08
C ARG A 252 15.24 6.12 16.03
N GLU A 253 16.23 6.13 15.12
CA GLU A 253 17.10 7.29 14.94
C GLU A 253 16.36 8.48 14.32
N ILE A 254 15.40 8.24 13.41
CA ILE A 254 14.51 9.29 12.88
C ILE A 254 13.71 9.94 14.02
N LYS A 255 13.12 9.16 14.93
CA LYS A 255 12.36 9.70 16.07
C LYS A 255 13.20 10.57 17.01
N SER A 256 14.51 10.36 17.04
CA SER A 256 15.47 11.16 17.83
C SER A 256 16.10 12.31 17.03
N HIS A 257 15.79 12.44 15.75
CA HIS A 257 16.40 13.44 14.89
C HIS A 257 15.88 14.86 15.22
N PRO A 258 16.72 15.90 15.29
CA PRO A 258 16.29 17.27 15.64
C PRO A 258 15.13 17.79 14.78
N TRP A 259 15.23 17.58 13.46
CA TRP A 259 14.16 17.93 12.53
C TRP A 259 12.82 17.27 12.88
N PHE A 260 12.82 16.03 13.35
CA PHE A 260 11.62 15.28 13.70
C PHE A 260 11.03 15.75 15.03
N LEU A 261 11.89 16.06 16.00
CA LEU A 261 11.47 16.47 17.35
C LEU A 261 10.87 17.88 17.39
N LYS A 262 11.20 18.73 16.41
CA LYS A 262 10.66 20.08 16.31
C LYS A 262 9.13 20.05 16.20
N ASN A 263 8.45 20.76 17.10
CA ASN A 263 6.98 20.87 17.16
C ASN A 263 6.25 19.52 17.23
N LEU A 264 6.87 18.46 17.78
CA LEU A 264 6.24 17.14 17.88
C LEU A 264 4.95 17.21 18.72
N PRO A 265 3.78 16.86 18.15
CA PRO A 265 2.52 16.85 18.89
C PRO A 265 2.60 15.93 20.11
N ARG A 266 2.05 16.38 21.25
CA ARG A 266 2.08 15.61 22.51
C ARG A 266 1.52 14.20 22.34
N GLU A 267 0.51 14.03 21.51
CA GLU A 267 -0.15 12.74 21.21
C GLU A 267 0.78 11.72 20.52
N LEU A 268 1.80 12.19 19.80
CA LEU A 268 2.78 11.34 19.11
C LEU A 268 4.03 11.06 19.95
N THR A 269 4.08 11.56 21.19
CA THR A 269 5.17 11.25 22.12
C THR A 269 5.05 9.81 22.63
N GLU A 270 6.19 9.18 22.95
CA GLU A 270 6.20 7.78 23.43
C GLU A 270 5.30 7.56 24.65
N PRO A 271 5.28 8.43 25.68
CA PRO A 271 4.37 8.27 26.81
C PRO A 271 2.89 8.31 26.39
N ALA A 272 2.51 9.24 25.52
CA ALA A 272 1.14 9.36 25.05
C ALA A 272 0.70 8.16 24.21
N GLN A 273 1.59 7.64 23.36
CA GLN A 273 1.35 6.41 22.59
C GLN A 273 1.17 5.21 23.53
N VAL A 274 2.02 5.04 24.54
CA VAL A 274 1.89 3.97 25.54
C VAL A 274 0.55 4.07 26.28
N MET A 275 0.11 5.27 26.65
CA MET A 275 -1.20 5.48 27.27
C MET A 275 -2.34 5.14 26.30
N TYR A 276 -2.23 5.51 25.02
CA TYR A 276 -3.23 5.18 24.01
C TYR A 276 -3.42 3.67 23.85
N TYR A 277 -2.33 2.88 23.86
CA TYR A 277 -2.42 1.41 23.76
C TYR A 277 -2.87 0.73 25.06
N LYS A 278 -2.59 1.34 26.23
CA LYS A 278 -3.01 0.82 27.54
C LYS A 278 -4.47 1.12 27.87
N LYS A 279 -5.04 2.19 27.30
CA LYS A 279 -6.46 2.48 27.45
C LYS A 279 -7.22 1.32 26.84
N GLU A 280 -7.89 0.52 27.67
CA GLU A 280 -8.81 -0.53 27.24
C GLU A 280 -9.95 0.12 26.43
N ASN A 281 -9.68 0.46 25.18
CA ASN A 281 -10.73 0.80 24.25
C ASN A 281 -11.50 -0.50 23.99
N PRO A 282 -12.82 -0.54 24.25
CA PRO A 282 -13.64 -1.70 23.94
C PRO A 282 -13.35 -2.10 22.49
N SER A 283 -13.15 -3.39 22.27
CA SER A 283 -12.66 -3.95 21.01
C SER A 283 -13.29 -3.26 19.79
N PHE A 284 -12.47 -2.58 18.99
CA PHE A 284 -12.92 -1.83 17.80
C PHE A 284 -13.65 -2.71 16.77
N SER A 285 -13.36 -4.01 16.80
CA SER A 285 -14.16 -5.04 16.14
C SER A 285 -14.87 -5.86 17.20
N LEU A 286 -16.19 -5.95 17.13
CA LEU A 286 -16.98 -6.82 18.01
C LEU A 286 -16.79 -8.31 17.69
N GLN A 287 -16.32 -8.64 16.48
CA GLN A 287 -16.10 -10.02 16.07
C GLN A 287 -14.84 -10.60 16.73
N SER A 288 -14.99 -11.79 17.30
CA SER A 288 -13.84 -12.56 17.79
C SER A 288 -13.00 -13.07 16.60
N VAL A 289 -11.76 -13.47 16.87
CA VAL A 289 -10.93 -14.11 15.83
C VAL A 289 -11.60 -15.40 15.33
N GLN A 290 -12.28 -16.15 16.20
CA GLN A 290 -12.99 -17.37 15.85
C GLN A 290 -14.16 -17.09 14.88
N ASP A 291 -14.93 -16.03 15.13
CA ASP A 291 -16.04 -15.64 14.25
C ASP A 291 -15.53 -15.24 12.86
N ILE A 292 -14.45 -14.47 12.82
CA ILE A 292 -13.81 -14.04 11.58
C ILE A 292 -13.32 -15.25 10.80
N THR A 293 -12.57 -16.16 11.43
CA THR A 293 -12.08 -17.37 10.76
C THR A 293 -13.24 -18.20 10.22
N LYS A 294 -14.33 -18.37 10.99
CA LYS A 294 -15.51 -19.10 10.51
C LYS A 294 -16.12 -18.47 9.26
N ILE A 295 -16.27 -17.14 9.26
CA ILE A 295 -16.81 -16.39 8.11
C ILE A 295 -15.90 -16.54 6.89
N VAL A 296 -14.58 -16.47 7.08
CA VAL A 296 -13.60 -16.58 5.98
C VAL A 296 -13.57 -18.00 5.41
N GLU A 297 -13.63 -19.04 6.25
CA GLU A 297 -13.73 -20.44 5.78
C GLU A 297 -15.02 -20.68 4.99
N GLU A 298 -16.16 -20.14 5.44
CA GLU A 298 -17.42 -20.24 4.69
C GLU A 298 -17.34 -19.51 3.33
N ALA A 299 -16.56 -18.43 3.26
CA ALA A 299 -16.34 -17.67 2.04
C ALA A 299 -15.49 -18.43 1.01
N ARG A 300 -14.68 -19.42 1.43
CA ARG A 300 -13.91 -20.29 0.51
C ARG A 300 -14.80 -21.17 -0.36
N ILE A 301 -16.05 -21.39 0.06
CA ILE A 301 -17.03 -22.14 -0.72
C ILE A 301 -17.59 -21.19 -1.80
N PRO A 302 -17.44 -21.51 -3.09
CA PRO A 302 -18.00 -20.72 -4.17
C PRO A 302 -19.52 -20.59 -4.04
N PRO A 303 -20.13 -19.51 -4.57
CA PRO A 303 -21.59 -19.41 -4.60
C PRO A 303 -22.17 -20.60 -5.37
N PRO A 304 -23.34 -21.13 -4.95
CA PRO A 304 -24.02 -22.15 -5.74
C PRO A 304 -24.25 -21.61 -7.15
N ALA A 305 -23.90 -22.40 -8.17
CA ALA A 305 -24.13 -22.03 -9.56
C ALA A 305 -25.57 -21.57 -9.71
N SER A 306 -25.78 -20.37 -10.26
CA SER A 306 -27.12 -19.93 -10.63
C SER A 306 -27.69 -21.02 -11.53
N ARG A 307 -28.67 -21.78 -11.04
CA ARG A 307 -29.46 -22.64 -11.92
C ARG A 307 -30.00 -21.71 -12.98
N SER A 308 -29.57 -21.90 -14.22
CA SER A 308 -30.35 -21.45 -15.35
C SER A 308 -31.76 -21.94 -15.09
N VAL A 309 -32.71 -21.02 -14.98
CA VAL A 309 -34.12 -21.38 -14.97
C VAL A 309 -34.33 -22.12 -16.28
N GLY A 310 -34.51 -23.43 -16.20
CA GLY A 310 -34.76 -24.29 -17.35
C GLY A 310 -36.01 -23.78 -18.05
N GLY A 311 -35.78 -23.04 -19.13
CA GLY A 311 -36.81 -22.68 -20.08
C GLY A 311 -37.38 -23.95 -20.69
N PHE A 312 -38.70 -24.05 -20.64
CA PHE A 312 -39.50 -25.14 -21.16
C PHE A 312 -39.02 -25.64 -22.53
N GLY A 313 -38.87 -26.96 -22.64
CA GLY A 313 -38.54 -27.63 -23.89
C GLY A 313 -39.66 -27.51 -24.92
N TRP A 314 -39.30 -27.05 -26.12
CA TRP A 314 -39.93 -27.44 -27.38
C TRP A 314 -38.79 -27.74 -28.35
N GLY A 315 -38.81 -28.96 -28.90
CA GLY A 315 -37.80 -29.46 -29.81
C GLY A 315 -37.87 -28.84 -31.21
N GLY A 316 -36.72 -28.85 -31.88
CA GLY A 316 -36.54 -28.52 -33.28
C GLY A 316 -35.06 -28.53 -33.60
N GLU A 317 -34.62 -29.56 -34.31
CA GLU A 317 -33.28 -29.74 -34.87
C GLU A 317 -32.94 -28.59 -35.83
N GLU A 318 -31.70 -28.09 -35.81
CA GLU A 318 -30.91 -27.79 -37.01
C GLU A 318 -29.46 -27.42 -36.63
N ASP A 319 -28.54 -27.94 -37.45
CA ASP A 319 -27.08 -27.87 -37.38
C ASP A 319 -26.50 -26.44 -37.40
N GLY A 320 -25.31 -26.28 -36.82
CA GLY A 320 -24.49 -25.09 -37.02
C GLY A 320 -23.19 -25.09 -36.22
N ASP A 321 -22.11 -25.57 -36.85
CA ASP A 321 -20.72 -25.42 -36.44
C ASP A 321 -20.39 -24.02 -35.89
N ALA A 322 -19.72 -23.95 -34.74
CA ALA A 322 -18.92 -22.79 -34.35
C ALA A 322 -17.62 -23.27 -33.70
N LYS A 323 -16.53 -22.96 -34.39
CA LYS A 323 -15.14 -23.31 -34.12
C LYS A 323 -14.62 -22.62 -32.86
N ASP A 324 -13.73 -23.32 -32.16
CA ASP A 324 -12.81 -22.78 -31.17
C ASP A 324 -11.99 -21.60 -31.76
N GLU A 325 -11.99 -20.47 -31.06
CA GLU A 325 -11.03 -19.38 -31.23
C GLU A 325 -10.18 -19.25 -29.95
N ASP A 326 -9.27 -20.20 -29.75
CA ASP A 326 -8.07 -20.03 -28.92
C ASP A 326 -6.97 -19.42 -29.81
N ALA A 327 -6.89 -18.08 -29.86
CA ALA A 327 -5.80 -17.38 -30.54
C ALA A 327 -5.56 -16.00 -29.91
N ALA A 328 -4.97 -15.96 -28.71
CA ALA A 328 -4.32 -14.78 -28.15
C ALA A 328 -3.41 -15.18 -26.97
N ALA A 329 -2.31 -15.89 -27.23
CA ALA A 329 -1.30 -16.19 -26.21
C ALA A 329 0.14 -16.33 -26.72
N GLU A 330 0.45 -15.94 -27.96
CA GLU A 330 1.79 -16.18 -28.55
C GLU A 330 2.69 -14.94 -28.68
N ASP A 331 2.26 -13.74 -28.29
CA ASP A 331 3.08 -12.51 -28.41
C ASP A 331 3.85 -12.13 -27.11
N ASP A 332 3.70 -12.86 -26.01
CA ASP A 332 4.33 -12.50 -24.72
C ASP A 332 5.63 -13.26 -24.40
N GLU A 333 6.00 -14.30 -25.15
CA GLU A 333 7.22 -15.08 -24.89
C GLU A 333 8.50 -14.43 -25.48
N GLU A 334 8.41 -13.67 -26.58
CA GLU A 334 9.59 -13.03 -27.18
C GLU A 334 10.14 -11.85 -26.33
N ASP A 335 9.28 -11.18 -25.55
CA ASP A 335 9.68 -10.06 -24.69
C ASP A 335 10.34 -10.51 -23.36
N GLU A 336 10.08 -11.72 -22.89
CA GLU A 336 10.72 -12.27 -21.67
C GLU A 336 12.21 -12.63 -21.92
N ASP A 337 12.53 -13.13 -23.12
CA ASP A 337 13.89 -13.51 -23.51
C ASP A 337 14.82 -12.30 -23.70
N GLU A 338 14.30 -11.17 -24.20
CA GLU A 338 15.10 -9.96 -24.39
C GLU A 338 15.48 -9.29 -23.05
N TYR A 339 14.62 -9.41 -22.03
CA TYR A 339 14.88 -8.91 -20.68
C TYR A 339 15.92 -9.75 -19.94
N GLU A 340 15.83 -11.09 -20.01
CA GLU A 340 16.83 -11.96 -19.39
C GLU A 340 18.22 -11.80 -20.02
N LYS A 341 18.28 -11.58 -21.33
CA LYS A 341 19.52 -11.31 -22.06
C LYS A 341 20.18 -10.00 -21.61
N LYS A 342 19.40 -8.92 -21.43
CA LYS A 342 19.87 -7.61 -20.96
C LYS A 342 20.35 -7.63 -19.49
N VAL A 343 19.75 -8.47 -18.64
CA VAL A 343 20.19 -8.64 -17.24
C VAL A 343 21.51 -9.41 -17.17
N LYS A 344 21.71 -10.44 -18.01
CA LYS A 344 23.00 -11.15 -18.11
C LYS A 344 24.11 -10.25 -18.66
N GLU A 345 23.85 -9.47 -19.71
CA GLU A 345 24.83 -8.54 -20.26
C GLU A 345 25.26 -7.44 -19.26
N ALA A 346 24.35 -6.99 -18.37
CA ALA A 346 24.70 -6.05 -17.31
C ALA A 346 25.54 -6.67 -16.19
N GLN A 347 25.42 -7.99 -15.97
CA GLN A 347 26.20 -8.74 -14.99
C GLN A 347 27.58 -9.12 -15.52
N GLU A 348 27.71 -9.43 -16.82
CA GLU A 348 28.98 -9.79 -17.45
C GLU A 348 29.90 -8.59 -17.69
N ASN A 349 29.34 -7.38 -17.86
CA ASN A 349 30.13 -6.15 -18.06
C ASN A 349 30.63 -5.49 -16.75
N GLY A 350 30.40 -6.12 -15.60
CA GLY A 350 30.69 -5.57 -14.26
C GLY A 350 32.07 -5.88 -13.68
N ASP A 351 32.86 -6.75 -14.31
CA ASP A 351 34.22 -7.08 -13.84
C ASP A 351 35.29 -6.39 -14.70
N VAL A 352 35.72 -5.21 -14.26
CA VAL A 352 37.03 -4.66 -14.65
C VAL A 352 37.85 -4.36 -13.40
N LEU A 353 38.69 -5.34 -13.10
CA LEU A 353 40.08 -5.26 -12.64
C LEU A 353 40.43 -4.19 -11.59
N VAL A 354 40.73 -4.72 -10.41
CA VAL A 354 41.66 -4.16 -9.43
C VAL A 354 42.98 -3.79 -10.11
N SER A 355 43.35 -2.52 -9.98
CA SER A 355 44.74 -2.09 -9.77
C SER A 355 44.75 -0.83 -8.91
#